data_AF-A0A2N2Q0R9-F1
#
_entry.id   AF-A0A2N2Q0R9-F1
#
_cell.length_a   1.000
_cell.length_b   1.000
_cell.length_c   1.000
_cell.angle_alpha   90.00
_cell.angle_beta   90.00
_cell.angle_gamma   90.00
#
_symmetry.space_group_name_H-M   'P 1'
#
loop_
_entity.id
_entity.type
_entity.pdbx_description
1 polymer ?
#
loop_
_entity_poly.entity_id
_entity_poly.type
_entity_poly.pdbx_seq_one_letter_code
_entity_poly.pdbx_strand_id
1 'polypeptide(L)'
;YGSFSTWIGSPEKNFGWDLLCDAKKVYDKVMQSGQLSCEEQAACERQLSICEGSDWFWWFGDYNSAVSVDSFDRLYRRNLGNLYHLLKQPAPSILNKPISVGSGDPDMGGTMRRGQEV
;
A
#
# COMPACT_ATOMS: atom_id res chain seq x y z
N TYR A 1 13.82 -13.75 17.87
CA TYR A 1 12.38 -14.02 17.63
C TYR A 1 11.91 -13.24 16.40
N GLY A 2 10.97 -13.77 15.62
CA GLY A 2 10.37 -13.07 14.48
C GLY A 2 9.03 -12.43 14.86
N SER A 3 8.90 -11.12 14.69
CA SER A 3 7.65 -10.36 14.91
C SER A 3 7.18 -9.75 13.59
N PHE A 4 5.87 -9.57 13.44
CA PHE A 4 5.27 -8.91 12.26
C PHE A 4 5.34 -7.37 12.31
N SER A 5 5.89 -6.78 13.38
CA SER A 5 5.98 -5.32 13.59
C SER A 5 6.68 -4.55 12.47
N THR A 6 7.48 -5.26 11.66
CA THR A 6 8.05 -4.78 10.41
C THR A 6 6.99 -4.26 9.42
N TRP A 7 5.81 -4.91 9.35
CA TRP A 7 4.78 -4.63 8.35
C TRP A 7 3.43 -4.15 8.92
N ILE A 8 3.20 -4.27 10.23
CA ILE A 8 1.93 -3.87 10.86
C ILE A 8 2.17 -3.34 12.28
N GLY A 9 1.23 -2.54 12.80
CA GLY A 9 1.22 -2.13 14.20
C GLY A 9 1.50 -0.65 14.46
N SER A 10 1.98 0.12 13.46
CA SER A 10 1.99 1.58 13.53
C SER A 10 0.68 2.16 12.93
N PRO A 11 0.25 3.36 13.34
CA PRO A 11 -0.94 4.00 12.78
C PRO A 11 -0.89 4.13 11.24
N GLU A 12 0.26 4.49 10.69
CA GLU A 12 0.47 4.68 9.25
C GLU A 12 0.41 3.35 8.49
N LYS A 13 1.03 2.29 9.05
CA LYS A 13 0.98 0.95 8.46
C LYS A 13 -0.43 0.40 8.46
N ASN A 14 -1.13 0.51 9.59
CA ASN A 14 -2.51 0.07 9.72
C ASN A 14 -3.41 0.83 8.74
N PHE A 15 -3.22 2.15 8.62
CA PHE A 15 -3.97 2.95 7.66
C PHE A 15 -3.70 2.54 6.21
N GLY A 16 -2.45 2.23 5.85
CA GLY A 16 -2.13 1.63 4.55
C GLY A 16 -2.91 0.34 4.30
N TRP A 17 -2.98 -0.55 5.31
CA TRP A 17 -3.70 -1.82 5.20
C TRP A 17 -5.20 -1.60 5.04
N ASP A 18 -5.78 -0.65 5.78
CA ASP A 18 -7.19 -0.28 5.66
C ASP A 18 -7.53 0.16 4.23
N LEU A 19 -6.67 0.98 3.60
CA LEU A 19 -6.84 1.42 2.22
C LEU A 19 -6.80 0.26 1.22
N LEU A 20 -5.90 -0.72 1.42
CA LEU A 20 -5.84 -1.93 0.60
C LEU A 20 -7.08 -2.79 0.78
N CYS A 21 -7.54 -2.99 2.02
CA CYS A 21 -8.75 -3.75 2.32
C CYS A 21 -9.98 -3.12 1.65
N ASP A 22 -10.11 -1.80 1.67
CA ASP A 22 -11.21 -1.10 1.01
C ASP A 22 -11.15 -1.23 -0.52
N ALA A 23 -9.96 -1.11 -1.11
CA ALA A 23 -9.76 -1.38 -2.53
C ALA A 23 -10.11 -2.83 -2.91
N LYS A 24 -9.73 -3.81 -2.08
CA LYS A 24 -10.02 -5.23 -2.29
C LYS A 24 -11.52 -5.53 -2.23
N LYS A 25 -12.26 -4.92 -1.30
CA LYS A 25 -13.74 -5.05 -1.24
C LYS A 25 -14.40 -4.57 -2.54
N VAL A 26 -13.91 -3.45 -3.09
CA VAL A 26 -14.41 -2.91 -4.37
C VAL A 26 -14.04 -3.82 -5.53
N TYR A 27 -12.80 -4.32 -5.56
CA TYR A 27 -12.36 -5.32 -6.53
C TYR A 27 -13.29 -6.54 -6.53
N ASP A 28 -13.55 -7.14 -5.36
CA ASP A 28 -14.36 -8.35 -5.25
C ASP A 28 -15.80 -8.12 -5.75
N LYS A 29 -16.38 -6.98 -5.39
CA LYS A 29 -17.72 -6.58 -5.86
C LYS A 29 -17.78 -6.45 -7.39
N VAL A 30 -16.77 -5.83 -8.00
CA VAL A 30 -16.72 -5.64 -9.45
C VAL A 30 -16.48 -6.97 -10.17
N MET A 31 -15.61 -7.85 -9.65
CA MET A 31 -15.39 -9.17 -10.24
C MET A 31 -16.66 -10.04 -10.22
N GLN A 32 -17.43 -9.97 -9.14
CA GLN A 32 -18.71 -10.69 -9.04
C GLN A 32 -19.81 -10.11 -9.94
N SER A 33 -19.69 -8.85 -10.37
CA SER A 33 -20.70 -8.21 -11.22
C SER A 33 -20.70 -8.71 -12.68
N GLY A 34 -19.61 -9.35 -13.12
CA GLY A 34 -19.46 -9.83 -14.51
C GLY A 34 -19.33 -8.71 -15.56
N GLN A 35 -19.08 -7.47 -15.14
CA GLN A 35 -19.03 -6.30 -16.03
C GLN A 35 -17.70 -6.13 -16.79
N LEU A 36 -16.65 -6.85 -16.38
CA LEU A 36 -15.32 -6.76 -16.96
C LEU A 36 -15.06 -7.92 -17.91
N SER A 37 -14.41 -7.64 -19.04
CA SER A 37 -13.90 -8.68 -19.94
C SER A 37 -12.78 -9.50 -19.28
N CYS A 38 -12.45 -10.68 -19.81
CA CYS A 38 -11.36 -11.50 -19.28
C CYS A 38 -10.02 -10.75 -19.25
N GLU A 39 -9.75 -9.91 -20.25
CA GLU A 39 -8.53 -9.09 -20.32
C GLU A 39 -8.50 -8.01 -19.24
N GLU A 40 -9.65 -7.35 -18.99
CA GLU A 40 -9.80 -6.34 -17.94
C GLU A 40 -9.66 -6.97 -16.55
N GLN A 41 -10.24 -8.15 -16.34
CA GLN A 41 -10.10 -8.90 -15.08
C GLN A 41 -8.63 -9.24 -14.80
N ALA A 42 -7.90 -9.74 -15.80
CA ALA A 42 -6.48 -10.04 -15.68
C ALA A 42 -5.64 -8.78 -15.42
N ALA A 43 -5.99 -7.64 -16.00
CA ALA A 43 -5.33 -6.37 -15.72
C ALA A 43 -5.56 -5.91 -14.26
N CYS A 44 -6.79 -6.03 -13.77
CA CYS A 44 -7.12 -5.71 -12.38
C CYS A 44 -6.39 -6.63 -11.40
N GLU A 45 -6.31 -7.94 -11.67
CA GLU A 45 -5.59 -8.91 -10.84
C GLU A 45 -4.10 -8.59 -10.73
N ARG A 46 -3.45 -8.25 -11.86
CA ARG A 46 -2.06 -7.80 -11.86
C ARG A 46 -1.87 -6.52 -11.05
N GLN A 47 -2.76 -5.55 -11.20
CA GLN A 47 -2.67 -4.30 -10.45
C GLN A 47 -2.91 -4.50 -8.94
N LEU A 48 -3.85 -5.37 -8.57
CA LEU A 48 -4.07 -5.74 -7.16
C LEU A 48 -2.83 -6.41 -6.57
N SER A 49 -2.20 -7.33 -7.31
CA SER A 49 -0.97 -8.00 -6.87
C SER A 49 0.16 -7.01 -6.56
N ILE A 50 0.26 -5.91 -7.33
CA ILE A 50 1.21 -4.82 -7.05
C ILE A 50 0.85 -4.11 -5.73
N CYS A 51 -0.44 -3.86 -5.48
CA CYS A 51 -0.91 -3.18 -4.27
C CYS A 51 -0.75 -4.04 -3.00
N GLU A 52 -0.75 -5.37 -3.13
CA GLU A 52 -0.58 -6.32 -2.01
C GLU A 52 0.88 -6.53 -1.59
N GLY A 53 1.85 -5.91 -2.31
CA GLY A 53 3.26 -6.00 -1.96
C GLY A 53 3.55 -5.53 -0.54
N SER A 54 4.19 -6.37 0.28
CA SER A 54 4.47 -6.01 1.68
C SER A 54 5.50 -4.90 1.84
N ASP A 55 6.29 -4.62 0.79
CA ASP A 55 7.31 -3.57 0.76
C ASP A 55 6.73 -2.18 1.04
N TRP A 56 5.47 -1.90 0.66
CA TRP A 56 4.82 -0.62 0.96
C TRP A 56 4.80 -0.34 2.47
N PHE A 57 4.45 -1.35 3.26
CA PHE A 57 4.32 -1.25 4.72
C PHE A 57 5.66 -1.26 5.44
N TRP A 58 6.73 -1.64 4.74
CA TRP A 58 8.09 -1.44 5.22
C TRP A 58 8.48 0.05 5.21
N TRP A 59 8.03 0.80 4.20
CA TRP A 59 8.34 2.22 4.07
C TRP A 59 7.56 3.11 5.05
N PHE A 60 6.33 2.77 5.39
CA PHE A 60 5.49 3.59 6.29
C PHE A 60 5.97 3.60 7.74
N GLY A 61 5.85 4.76 8.39
CA GLY A 61 6.26 5.01 9.76
C GLY A 61 7.36 6.07 9.90
N ASP A 62 7.91 6.16 11.11
CA ASP A 62 8.78 7.23 11.58
C ASP A 62 10.28 7.00 11.35
N TYR A 63 10.68 5.80 10.95
CA TYR A 63 12.08 5.38 10.87
C TYR A 63 12.77 5.65 9.53
N ASN A 64 12.05 5.60 8.41
CA ASN A 64 12.65 5.79 7.10
C ASN A 64 12.82 7.28 6.77
N SER A 65 13.74 7.60 5.86
CA SER A 65 13.97 8.99 5.44
C SER A 65 12.70 9.59 4.83
N ALA A 66 12.39 10.82 5.19
CA ALA A 66 11.18 11.51 4.71
C ALA A 66 11.08 11.56 3.17
N VAL A 67 12.21 11.72 2.48
CA VAL A 67 12.27 11.76 1.00
C VAL A 67 11.89 10.41 0.37
N SER A 68 12.40 9.31 0.89
CA SER A 68 12.04 7.98 0.43
C SER A 68 10.58 7.67 0.76
N VAL A 69 10.15 7.97 1.99
CA VAL A 69 8.77 7.76 2.43
C VAL A 69 7.78 8.51 1.54
N ASP A 70 7.97 9.80 1.26
CA ASP A 70 7.08 10.56 0.36
C ASP A 70 7.00 9.95 -1.05
N SER A 71 8.12 9.45 -1.57
CA SER A 71 8.17 8.82 -2.89
C SER A 71 7.38 7.50 -2.93
N PHE A 72 7.58 6.62 -1.96
CA PHE A 72 6.87 5.34 -1.87
C PHE A 72 5.39 5.51 -1.48
N ASP A 73 5.07 6.48 -0.62
CA ASP A 73 3.71 6.89 -0.27
C ASP A 73 2.91 7.31 -1.51
N ARG A 74 3.45 8.23 -2.31
CA ARG A 74 2.82 8.68 -3.56
C ARG A 74 2.65 7.53 -4.55
N LEU A 75 3.68 6.69 -4.68
CA LEU A 75 3.65 5.55 -5.59
C LEU A 75 2.57 4.55 -5.18
N TYR A 76 2.46 4.24 -3.89
CA TYR A 76 1.45 3.33 -3.37
C TYR A 76 0.03 3.87 -3.58
N ARG A 77 -0.23 5.12 -3.23
CA ARG A 77 -1.54 5.77 -3.47
C ARG A 77 -1.89 5.82 -4.95
N ARG A 78 -0.91 6.03 -5.84
CA ARG A 78 -1.12 5.97 -7.29
C ARG A 78 -1.48 4.55 -7.75
N ASN A 79 -0.84 3.51 -7.23
CA ASN A 79 -1.18 2.13 -7.55
C ASN A 79 -2.61 1.77 -7.12
N LEU A 80 -3.02 2.19 -5.92
CA LEU A 80 -4.41 2.05 -5.48
C LEU A 80 -5.37 2.82 -6.39
N GLY A 81 -5.05 4.07 -6.73
CA GLY A 81 -5.84 4.88 -7.67
C GLY A 81 -5.99 4.23 -9.05
N ASN A 82 -4.91 3.64 -9.58
CA ASN A 82 -4.92 2.91 -10.84
C ASN A 82 -5.82 1.66 -10.77
N LEU A 83 -5.82 0.95 -9.63
CA LEU A 83 -6.73 -0.17 -9.42
C LEU A 83 -8.19 0.28 -9.52
N TYR A 84 -8.58 1.37 -8.83
CA TYR A 84 -9.93 1.93 -8.96
C TYR A 84 -10.28 2.31 -10.40
N HIS A 85 -9.33 2.90 -11.14
CA HIS A 85 -9.52 3.23 -12.54
C HIS A 85 -9.78 1.99 -13.42
N LEU A 86 -8.98 0.93 -13.26
CA LEU A 86 -9.18 -0.34 -13.98
C LEU A 86 -10.50 -1.02 -13.61
N LEU A 87 -10.92 -0.90 -12.35
CA LEU A 87 -12.23 -1.36 -11.87
C LEU A 87 -13.40 -0.49 -12.36
N LYS A 88 -13.13 0.59 -13.11
CA LYS A 88 -14.12 1.58 -13.58
C LYS A 88 -14.91 2.21 -12.43
N GLN A 89 -14.25 2.38 -11.27
CA GLN A 89 -14.81 3.01 -10.08
C GLN A 89 -14.10 4.32 -9.77
N PRO A 90 -14.78 5.31 -9.18
CA PRO A 90 -14.12 6.54 -8.75
C PRO A 90 -13.12 6.24 -7.62
N ALA A 91 -11.90 6.75 -7.74
CA ALA A 91 -10.91 6.65 -6.68
C ALA A 91 -11.36 7.50 -5.47
N PRO A 92 -11.31 6.96 -4.24
CA PRO A 92 -11.75 7.68 -3.06
C PRO A 92 -10.79 8.83 -2.74
N SER A 93 -11.33 9.99 -2.33
CA SER A 93 -10.57 11.22 -2.07
C SER A 93 -9.54 11.06 -0.95
N ILE A 94 -9.67 10.04 -0.10
CA ILE A 94 -8.71 9.69 0.93
C ILE A 94 -7.32 9.40 0.35
N LEU A 95 -7.23 8.89 -0.90
CA LEU A 95 -5.96 8.64 -1.59
C LEU A 95 -5.19 9.91 -1.97
N ASN A 96 -5.80 11.09 -1.81
CA ASN A 96 -5.10 12.37 -1.99
C ASN A 96 -4.35 12.81 -0.73
N LYS A 97 -4.57 12.14 0.41
CA LYS A 97 -3.87 12.42 1.66
C LYS A 97 -2.66 11.49 1.80
N PRO A 98 -1.49 12.00 2.20
CA PRO A 98 -0.36 11.14 2.57
C PRO A 98 -0.73 10.16 3.68
N ILE A 99 -0.23 8.93 3.58
CA ILE A 99 -0.31 7.87 4.59
C ILE A 99 0.79 8.05 5.63
N SER A 100 2.01 8.38 5.18
CA SER A 100 3.17 8.59 6.04
C SER A 100 4.02 9.75 5.52
N VAL A 101 4.57 10.55 6.43
CA VAL A 101 5.46 11.68 6.09
C VAL A 101 6.95 11.35 6.27
N GLY A 102 7.26 10.31 7.06
CA GLY A 102 8.62 9.93 7.42
C GLY A 102 9.29 10.97 8.32
N SER A 103 10.14 10.52 9.24
CA SER A 103 10.83 11.42 10.17
C SER A 103 12.21 10.92 10.60
N GLY A 104 12.71 9.83 9.99
CA GLY A 104 13.94 9.19 10.41
C GLY A 104 15.18 9.76 9.74
N ASP A 105 16.29 9.71 10.47
CA ASP A 105 17.66 9.86 9.95
C ASP A 105 18.25 8.45 9.87
N PRO A 106 18.08 7.72 8.75
CA PRO A 106 18.36 6.30 8.73
C PRO A 106 19.88 6.07 8.72
N ASP A 107 20.41 5.52 9.82
CA ASP A 107 21.81 5.05 9.93
C ASP A 107 22.23 4.10 8.79
N MET A 108 21.25 3.48 8.10
CA MET A 108 21.46 2.40 7.12
C MET A 108 20.54 2.50 5.90
N GLY A 109 20.48 3.65 5.23
CA GLY A 109 20.17 3.77 3.78
C GLY A 109 19.02 2.91 3.20
N GLY A 110 17.89 2.76 3.90
CA GLY A 110 16.72 2.01 3.40
C GLY A 110 16.82 0.48 3.47
N THR A 111 17.79 -0.10 4.17
CA THR A 111 17.86 -1.55 4.38
C THR A 111 16.91 -2.03 5.50
N MET A 112 16.33 -3.22 5.34
CA MET A 112 15.44 -3.82 6.34
C MET A 112 16.11 -3.91 7.72
N ARG A 113 15.37 -3.50 8.77
CA ARG A 113 15.83 -3.59 10.16
C ARG A 113 16.16 -5.04 10.49
N ARG A 114 17.31 -5.26 11.12
CA ARG A 114 17.60 -6.54 11.78
C ARG A 114 16.64 -6.69 12.94
N GLY A 115 16.06 -7.88 13.11
CA GLY A 115 15.15 -8.16 14.22
C GLY A 115 15.84 -7.83 15.55
N GLN A 116 15.22 -7.00 16.38
CA GLN A 116 15.75 -6.67 17.71
C GLN A 116 15.56 -7.87 18.65
N GLU A 117 16.65 -8.25 19.33
CA GLU A 117 16.61 -9.10 20.52
C GLU A 117 16.14 -8.24 21.71
N VAL A 118 15.14 -8.74 22.45
CA VAL A 118 14.79 -8.28 23.79
C VAL A 118 15.53 -9.11 24.82
#